data_AF-A0A439Q0B2-F1
#
_entry.id   AF-A0A439Q0B2-F1
#
_cell.length_a   1.000
_cell.length_b   1.000
_cell.length_c   1.000
_cell.angle_alpha   90.00
_cell.angle_beta   90.00
_cell.angle_gamma   90.00
#
_symmetry.space_group_name_H-M   'P 1'
#
loop_
_entity.id
_entity.type
_entity.pdbx_description
1 polymer ?
#
loop_
_entity_poly.entity_id
_entity_poly.type
_entity_poly.pdbx_seq_one_letter_code
_entity_poly.pdbx_strand_id
1 'polypeptide(L)'
;LESDRDYRGIGIPLPFIRRRALEAQHFAHAIKVVATTPKSGSNNMILSTAEGFTVDFECAPDENFAIYPDKEMIVHANHWQSPVALSKLRETGLRDVPDSLYRDYRVRRHLSARHGDITIDDLKEALFDGFASPFSVCRPQIRKEGGNLSATVAMIVFEPAAGVMEIAPLPARNREFTRYELTIEDEILERAEKAVPARERSSISQEKRWSALS
;
A
#
# COMPACT_ATOMS: atom_id res chain seq x y z
N LEU A 1 -8.42 -10.15 -1.73
CA LEU A 1 -9.37 -10.41 -0.65
C LEU A 1 -10.62 -10.92 -1.29
N GLU A 2 -11.07 -12.09 -0.87
CA GLU A 2 -12.37 -12.64 -1.28
C GLU A 2 -13.05 -13.23 -0.05
N SER A 3 -14.37 -13.13 0.01
CA SER A 3 -15.16 -13.73 1.08
C SER A 3 -16.41 -14.41 0.55
N ASP A 4 -17.04 -15.22 1.39
CA ASP A 4 -18.34 -15.83 1.09
C ASP A 4 -19.46 -14.82 0.81
N ARG A 5 -19.29 -13.54 1.13
CA ARG A 5 -20.28 -12.47 0.92
C ARG A 5 -20.17 -11.80 -0.45
N ASP A 6 -19.11 -12.05 -1.20
CA ASP A 6 -18.84 -11.37 -2.46
C ASP A 6 -19.94 -11.61 -3.50
N TYR A 7 -20.24 -10.55 -4.25
CA TYR A 7 -21.18 -10.53 -5.38
C TYR A 7 -22.61 -10.96 -5.06
N ARG A 8 -23.01 -10.98 -3.78
CA ARG A 8 -24.41 -11.20 -3.35
C ARG A 8 -25.32 -9.99 -3.60
N GLY A 9 -24.73 -8.81 -3.83
CA GLY A 9 -25.42 -7.57 -4.17
C GLY A 9 -24.57 -6.67 -5.04
N ILE A 10 -25.20 -5.65 -5.64
CA ILE A 10 -24.50 -4.67 -6.47
C ILE A 10 -24.05 -3.52 -5.58
N GLY A 11 -22.74 -3.30 -5.49
CA GLY A 11 -22.13 -2.12 -4.89
C GLY A 11 -21.45 -1.23 -5.93
N ILE A 12 -20.70 -0.25 -5.44
CA ILE A 12 -19.97 0.67 -6.31
C ILE A 12 -18.68 0.01 -6.81
N PRO A 13 -18.39 0.04 -8.14
CA PRO A 13 -17.14 -0.46 -8.66
C PRO A 13 -15.91 0.24 -8.05
N LEU A 14 -14.91 -0.56 -7.69
CA LEU A 14 -13.74 -0.10 -6.95
C LEU A 14 -12.99 1.11 -7.57
N PRO A 15 -12.88 1.25 -8.91
CA PRO A 15 -12.25 2.44 -9.51
C PRO A 15 -12.93 3.76 -9.11
N PHE A 16 -14.25 3.79 -8.96
CA PHE A 16 -14.98 5.01 -8.57
C PHE A 16 -14.75 5.36 -7.10
N ILE A 17 -14.65 4.35 -6.23
CA ILE A 17 -14.32 4.53 -4.81
C ILE A 17 -12.91 5.12 -4.67
N ARG A 18 -11.92 4.55 -5.39
CA ARG A 18 -10.54 5.05 -5.41
C ARG A 18 -10.47 6.50 -5.89
N ARG A 19 -11.13 6.80 -7.01
CA ARG A 19 -11.19 8.16 -7.56
C ARG A 19 -11.78 9.15 -6.55
N ARG A 20 -12.94 8.81 -5.96
CA ARG A 20 -13.62 9.69 -5.02
C ARG A 20 -12.81 9.92 -3.74
N ALA A 21 -12.07 8.91 -3.28
CA ALA A 21 -11.18 9.02 -2.13
C ALA A 21 -9.96 9.92 -2.44
N LEU A 22 -9.35 9.79 -3.62
CA LEU A 22 -8.24 10.65 -4.07
C LEU A 22 -8.66 12.11 -4.30
N GLU A 23 -9.93 12.36 -4.63
CA GLU A 23 -10.49 13.72 -4.77
C GLU A 23 -10.93 14.34 -3.43
N ALA A 24 -10.80 13.61 -2.32
CA ALA A 24 -11.21 14.11 -1.01
C ALA A 24 -10.22 15.19 -0.53
N GLN A 25 -10.74 16.38 -0.19
CA GLN A 25 -9.95 17.50 0.33
C GLN A 25 -9.47 17.29 1.77
N HIS A 26 -9.99 16.28 2.46
CA HIS A 26 -9.64 15.98 3.84
C HIS A 26 -9.57 14.47 4.05
N PHE A 27 -8.57 14.02 4.83
CA PHE A 27 -8.31 12.60 5.06
C PHE A 27 -9.52 11.86 5.66
N ALA A 28 -10.21 12.46 6.62
CA ALA A 28 -11.46 11.90 7.18
C ALA A 28 -12.56 11.67 6.11
N HIS A 29 -12.62 12.49 5.05
CA HIS A 29 -13.55 12.28 3.96
C HIS A 29 -13.10 11.12 3.05
N ALA A 30 -11.80 10.95 2.83
CA ALA A 30 -11.27 9.77 2.15
C ALA A 30 -11.60 8.49 2.92
N ILE A 31 -11.40 8.48 4.25
CA ILE A 31 -11.80 7.39 5.13
C ILE A 31 -13.29 7.11 4.97
N LYS A 32 -14.15 8.13 5.07
CA LYS A 32 -15.61 7.95 4.92
C LYS A 32 -15.95 7.26 3.60
N VAL A 33 -15.37 7.72 2.49
CA VAL A 33 -15.60 7.13 1.16
C VAL A 33 -15.24 5.65 1.15
N VAL A 34 -14.08 5.26 1.68
CA VAL A 34 -13.65 3.85 1.72
C VAL A 34 -14.52 3.05 2.70
N ALA A 35 -14.66 3.51 3.94
CA ALA A 35 -15.26 2.76 5.03
C ALA A 35 -16.79 2.65 4.99
N THR A 36 -17.49 3.50 4.24
CA THR A 36 -18.97 3.51 4.23
C THR A 36 -19.60 3.27 2.86
N THR A 37 -18.82 3.21 1.77
CA THR A 37 -19.39 2.93 0.43
C THR A 37 -19.53 1.42 0.23
N PRO A 38 -20.73 0.89 -0.07
CA PRO A 38 -20.91 -0.52 -0.38
C PRO A 38 -20.10 -0.95 -1.61
N LYS A 39 -19.50 -2.14 -1.54
CA LYS A 39 -18.72 -2.72 -2.65
C LYS A 39 -19.42 -3.98 -3.15
N SER A 40 -19.24 -4.32 -4.42
CA SER A 40 -19.77 -5.59 -4.95
C SER A 40 -18.94 -6.80 -4.49
N GLY A 41 -17.65 -6.61 -4.21
CA GLY A 41 -16.75 -7.68 -3.80
C GLY A 41 -15.66 -7.18 -2.86
N SER A 42 -15.05 -8.11 -2.15
CA SER A 42 -14.04 -7.83 -1.15
C SER A 42 -12.79 -7.22 -1.78
N ASN A 43 -12.13 -6.33 -1.05
CA ASN A 43 -10.92 -5.65 -1.51
C ASN A 43 -10.14 -5.05 -0.35
N ASN A 44 -8.86 -4.78 -0.59
CA ASN A 44 -7.99 -4.10 0.36
C ASN A 44 -7.75 -2.65 -0.13
N MET A 45 -7.84 -1.67 0.77
CA MET A 45 -7.60 -0.25 0.46
C MET A 45 -6.80 0.40 1.59
N ILE A 46 -5.53 0.68 1.32
CA ILE A 46 -4.65 1.46 2.20
C ILE A 46 -4.77 2.94 1.87
N LEU A 47 -4.99 3.77 2.89
CA LEU A 47 -5.01 5.22 2.81
C LEU A 47 -3.90 5.80 3.69
N SER A 48 -3.10 6.70 3.13
CA SER A 48 -2.07 7.45 3.86
C SER A 48 -2.15 8.95 3.57
N THR A 49 -1.60 9.76 4.46
CA THR A 49 -1.44 11.21 4.33
C THR A 49 0.02 11.62 4.53
N ALA A 50 0.42 12.74 3.92
CA ALA A 50 1.73 13.36 4.16
C ALA A 50 1.95 13.75 5.63
N GLU A 51 0.88 13.88 6.42
CA GLU A 51 0.94 14.12 7.87
C GLU A 51 1.34 12.89 8.70
N GLY A 52 1.73 11.78 8.07
CA GLY A 52 2.29 10.61 8.77
C GLY A 52 1.25 9.65 9.35
N PHE A 53 -0.01 9.74 8.93
CA PHE A 53 -1.04 8.77 9.31
C PHE A 53 -1.34 7.81 8.16
N THR A 54 -1.53 6.53 8.48
CA THR A 54 -1.97 5.50 7.53
C THR A 54 -2.96 4.54 8.19
N VAL A 55 -3.87 4.00 7.39
CA VAL A 55 -4.81 2.96 7.79
C VAL A 55 -5.08 2.05 6.60
N ASP A 56 -5.11 0.76 6.85
CA ASP A 56 -5.54 -0.24 5.89
C ASP A 56 -6.98 -0.67 6.16
N PHE A 57 -7.82 -0.72 5.14
CA PHE A 57 -9.17 -1.25 5.22
C PHE A 57 -9.26 -2.56 4.44
N GLU A 58 -9.46 -3.64 5.18
CA GLU A 58 -9.99 -4.87 4.60
C GLU A 58 -11.50 -4.72 4.44
N CYS A 59 -11.95 -4.66 3.20
CA CYS A 59 -13.32 -4.34 2.87
C CYS A 59 -14.05 -5.59 2.44
N ALA A 60 -15.11 -5.97 3.16
CA ALA A 60 -16.16 -6.85 2.66
C ALA A 60 -17.20 -6.00 1.88
N PRO A 61 -18.17 -6.62 1.18
CA PRO A 61 -19.21 -5.88 0.46
C PRO A 61 -19.99 -4.88 1.32
N ASP A 62 -20.29 -5.26 2.55
CA ASP A 62 -21.20 -4.58 3.49
C ASP A 62 -20.51 -4.05 4.76
N GLU A 63 -19.24 -4.38 4.98
CA GLU A 63 -18.51 -4.06 6.21
C GLU A 63 -17.02 -3.85 5.93
N ASN A 64 -16.34 -3.06 6.75
CA ASN A 64 -14.91 -2.76 6.59
C ASN A 64 -14.17 -2.93 7.92
N PHE A 65 -12.97 -3.47 7.87
CA PHE A 65 -12.14 -3.78 9.03
C PHE A 65 -10.85 -2.99 8.95
N ALA A 66 -10.67 -2.03 9.86
CA ALA A 66 -9.47 -1.22 9.91
C ALA A 66 -8.31 -2.02 10.52
N ILE A 67 -7.14 -1.91 9.88
CA ILE A 67 -5.85 -2.40 10.36
C ILE A 67 -4.94 -1.18 10.47
N TYR A 68 -4.33 -1.03 11.64
CA TYR A 68 -3.36 0.02 11.92
C TYR A 68 -1.93 -0.53 11.84
N PRO A 69 -0.92 0.33 11.66
CA PRO A 69 0.47 -0.10 11.65
C PRO A 69 0.85 -0.94 12.89
N ASP A 70 1.55 -2.05 12.64
CA ASP A 70 2.26 -2.81 13.67
C ASP A 70 3.74 -2.45 13.58
N LYS A 71 4.31 -1.92 14.66
CA LYS A 71 5.68 -1.38 14.68
C LYS A 71 5.93 -0.40 13.53
N GLU A 72 5.04 0.58 13.37
CA GLU A 72 5.09 1.62 12.33
C GLU A 72 5.01 1.12 10.88
N MET A 73 4.59 -0.15 10.66
CA MET A 73 4.50 -0.73 9.32
C MET A 73 3.19 -1.49 9.07
N ILE A 74 2.67 -1.36 7.85
CA ILE A 74 1.63 -2.24 7.30
C ILE A 74 2.22 -2.95 6.09
N VAL A 75 2.12 -4.27 6.08
CA VAL A 75 2.34 -5.12 4.90
C VAL A 75 1.10 -5.96 4.71
N HIS A 76 0.56 -5.91 3.49
CA HIS A 76 -0.64 -6.64 3.11
C HIS A 76 -0.45 -7.33 1.76
N ALA A 77 -1.14 -8.44 1.55
CA ALA A 77 -1.18 -9.15 0.28
C ALA A 77 -2.63 -9.31 -0.21
N ASN A 78 -3.13 -10.54 -0.33
CA ASN A 78 -4.45 -10.83 -0.89
C ASN A 78 -5.30 -11.75 0.00
N HIS A 79 -4.91 -11.95 1.28
CA HIS A 79 -5.64 -12.73 2.29
C HIS A 79 -6.08 -11.83 3.47
N TRP A 80 -7.14 -12.23 4.18
CA TRP A 80 -7.60 -11.49 5.38
C TRP A 80 -6.61 -11.60 6.55
N GLN A 81 -6.27 -10.48 7.17
CA GLN A 81 -5.40 -10.37 8.33
C GLN A 81 -6.15 -9.91 9.60
N SER A 82 -7.24 -9.15 9.46
CA SER A 82 -7.98 -8.63 10.61
C SER A 82 -8.59 -9.79 11.42
N PRO A 83 -8.29 -9.89 12.73
CA PRO A 83 -8.91 -10.91 13.59
C PRO A 83 -10.44 -10.84 13.59
N VAL A 84 -11.00 -9.62 13.48
CA VAL A 84 -12.45 -9.42 13.41
C VAL A 84 -13.00 -9.95 12.10
N ALA A 85 -12.37 -9.65 10.96
CA ALA A 85 -12.78 -10.16 9.66
C ALA A 85 -12.72 -11.69 9.63
N LEU A 86 -11.61 -12.28 10.10
CA LEU A 86 -11.40 -13.73 10.18
C LEU A 86 -12.43 -14.44 11.06
N SER A 87 -13.01 -13.75 12.06
CA SER A 87 -14.07 -14.30 12.90
C SER A 87 -15.47 -14.23 12.27
N LYS A 88 -15.69 -13.32 11.31
CA LYS A 88 -17.02 -12.99 10.75
C LYS A 88 -17.23 -13.46 9.30
N LEU A 89 -16.14 -13.68 8.58
CA LEU A 89 -16.13 -13.99 7.16
C LEU A 89 -15.48 -15.35 6.92
N ARG A 90 -15.89 -16.03 5.85
CA ARG A 90 -15.15 -17.16 5.33
C ARG A 90 -14.25 -16.69 4.20
N GLU A 91 -12.94 -16.80 4.40
CA GLU A 91 -11.92 -16.58 3.36
C GLU A 91 -12.11 -17.60 2.23
N THR A 92 -12.27 -17.12 1.00
CA THR A 92 -12.47 -17.95 -0.20
C THR A 92 -11.36 -17.81 -1.23
N GLY A 93 -10.60 -16.71 -1.19
CA GLY A 93 -9.61 -16.35 -2.19
C GLY A 93 -8.29 -17.11 -2.06
N LEU A 94 -7.98 -17.67 -0.89
CA LEU A 94 -6.80 -18.53 -0.72
C LEU A 94 -6.81 -19.77 -1.63
N ARG A 95 -7.97 -20.18 -2.15
CA ARG A 95 -8.06 -21.22 -3.17
C ARG A 95 -7.29 -20.84 -4.44
N ASP A 96 -7.38 -19.58 -4.85
CA ASP A 96 -6.84 -19.08 -6.12
C ASP A 96 -5.49 -18.34 -5.96
N VAL A 97 -5.23 -17.81 -4.76
CA VAL A 97 -3.99 -17.08 -4.43
C VAL A 97 -3.34 -17.57 -3.13
N PRO A 98 -3.01 -18.87 -2.99
CA PRO A 98 -2.39 -19.41 -1.77
C PRO A 98 -1.02 -18.78 -1.47
N ASP A 99 -0.35 -18.30 -2.52
CA ASP A 99 0.92 -17.58 -2.43
C ASP A 99 0.83 -16.26 -1.64
N SER A 100 -0.38 -15.75 -1.41
CA SER A 100 -0.59 -14.56 -0.62
C SER A 100 0.01 -14.65 0.79
N LEU A 101 0.02 -15.85 1.40
CA LEU A 101 0.47 -16.02 2.78
C LEU A 101 1.97 -15.79 2.92
N TYR A 102 2.77 -16.39 2.02
CA TYR A 102 4.22 -16.22 2.11
C TYR A 102 4.69 -14.88 1.53
N ARG A 103 3.99 -14.29 0.55
CA ARG A 103 4.38 -13.00 -0.01
C ARG A 103 4.33 -11.88 1.04
N ASP A 104 3.25 -11.82 1.82
CA ASP A 104 3.15 -10.91 2.96
C ASP A 104 4.29 -11.15 3.96
N TYR A 105 4.46 -12.40 4.40
CA TYR A 105 5.53 -12.75 5.34
C TYR A 105 6.93 -12.37 4.84
N ARG A 106 7.23 -12.59 3.55
CA ARG A 106 8.52 -12.27 2.93
C ARG A 106 8.80 -10.77 2.95
N VAL A 107 7.85 -9.96 2.47
CA VAL A 107 8.00 -8.50 2.44
C VAL A 107 8.10 -7.95 3.87
N ARG A 108 7.22 -8.37 4.77
CA ARG A 108 7.25 -7.96 6.18
C ARG A 108 8.57 -8.32 6.84
N ARG A 109 9.07 -9.55 6.65
CA ARG A 109 10.34 -10.00 7.21
C ARG A 109 11.52 -9.18 6.68
N HIS A 110 11.53 -8.90 5.37
CA HIS A 110 12.59 -8.10 4.75
C HIS A 110 12.64 -6.69 5.36
N LEU A 111 11.51 -6.00 5.39
CA LEU A 111 11.43 -4.62 5.91
C LEU A 111 11.64 -4.55 7.42
N SER A 112 11.14 -5.52 8.19
CA SER A 112 11.34 -5.56 9.64
C SER A 112 12.81 -5.71 10.04
N ALA A 113 13.65 -6.27 9.17
CA ALA A 113 15.09 -6.41 9.42
C ALA A 113 15.84 -5.06 9.38
N ARG A 114 15.20 -4.00 8.87
CA ARG A 114 15.75 -2.64 8.82
C ARG A 114 15.57 -1.85 10.12
N HIS A 115 14.83 -2.39 11.11
CA HIS A 115 14.67 -1.81 12.44
C HIS A 115 14.20 -0.33 12.49
N GLY A 116 13.47 0.13 11.47
CA GLY A 116 12.94 1.51 11.39
C GLY A 116 13.64 2.39 10.35
N ASP A 117 14.85 2.03 9.92
CA ASP A 117 15.61 2.75 8.88
C ASP A 117 15.25 2.23 7.48
N ILE A 118 13.96 2.27 7.14
CA ILE A 118 13.45 1.82 5.85
C ILE A 118 13.63 2.94 4.82
N THR A 119 14.40 2.66 3.78
CA THR A 119 14.58 3.53 2.61
C THR A 119 13.69 3.08 1.44
N ILE A 120 13.57 3.93 0.41
CA ILE A 120 12.93 3.53 -0.86
C ILE A 120 13.60 2.28 -1.45
N ASP A 121 14.92 2.17 -1.37
CA ASP A 121 15.63 1.04 -1.96
C ASP A 121 15.34 -0.26 -1.20
N ASP A 122 15.15 -0.20 0.13
CA ASP A 122 14.67 -1.34 0.93
C ASP A 122 13.25 -1.76 0.51
N LEU A 123 12.35 -0.80 0.24
CA LEU A 123 11.00 -1.08 -0.28
C LEU A 123 11.07 -1.77 -1.65
N LYS A 124 11.89 -1.25 -2.57
CA LYS A 124 12.08 -1.84 -3.89
C LYS A 124 12.67 -3.25 -3.77
N GLU A 125 13.69 -3.46 -2.96
CA GLU A 125 14.32 -4.76 -2.77
C GLU A 125 13.30 -5.80 -2.24
N ALA A 126 12.51 -5.43 -1.23
CA ALA A 126 11.44 -6.27 -0.71
C ALA A 126 10.39 -6.63 -1.78
N LEU A 127 10.01 -5.66 -2.61
CA LEU A 127 9.02 -5.85 -3.67
C LEU A 127 9.57 -6.57 -4.91
N PHE A 128 10.89 -6.60 -5.10
CA PHE A 128 11.58 -7.40 -6.13
C PHE A 128 11.76 -8.87 -5.73
N ASP A 129 11.32 -9.28 -4.54
CA ASP A 129 11.50 -10.64 -4.03
C ASP A 129 11.00 -11.71 -5.01
N GLY A 130 11.92 -12.60 -5.42
CA GLY A 130 11.71 -13.66 -6.41
C GLY A 130 11.45 -15.04 -5.80
N PHE A 131 11.27 -15.14 -4.47
CA PHE A 131 11.05 -16.41 -3.79
C PHE A 131 9.80 -17.14 -4.31
N ALA A 132 9.90 -18.45 -4.50
CA ALA A 132 8.83 -19.31 -5.02
C ALA A 132 8.25 -18.89 -6.39
N SER A 133 9.09 -18.29 -7.25
CA SER A 133 8.77 -18.05 -8.65
C SER A 133 8.18 -19.30 -9.34
N PRO A 134 7.10 -19.17 -10.13
CA PRO A 134 6.56 -17.91 -10.63
C PRO A 134 5.54 -17.23 -9.70
N PHE A 135 5.21 -17.80 -8.55
CA PHE A 135 4.20 -17.25 -7.62
C PHE A 135 4.78 -16.23 -6.61
N SER A 136 5.93 -15.64 -6.95
CA SER A 136 6.70 -14.67 -6.16
C SER A 136 6.00 -13.33 -5.93
N VAL A 137 6.59 -12.49 -5.05
CA VAL A 137 6.17 -11.09 -4.84
C VAL A 137 6.27 -10.32 -6.16
N CYS A 138 7.47 -10.32 -6.76
CA CYS A 138 7.65 -9.83 -8.13
C CYS A 138 7.34 -10.96 -9.11
N ARG A 139 6.08 -11.06 -9.52
CA ARG A 139 5.56 -12.17 -10.32
C ARG A 139 5.92 -12.01 -11.81
N PRO A 140 6.70 -12.94 -12.40
CA PRO A 140 6.89 -12.97 -13.84
C PRO A 140 5.59 -13.33 -14.57
N GLN A 141 5.57 -13.21 -15.90
CA GLN A 141 4.39 -13.56 -16.69
C GLN A 141 4.03 -15.05 -16.54
N ILE A 142 2.85 -15.32 -16.03
CA ILE A 142 2.23 -16.64 -15.95
C ILE A 142 1.05 -16.66 -16.90
N ARG A 143 1.02 -17.67 -17.77
CA ARG A 143 -0.15 -17.95 -18.60
C ARG A 143 -1.13 -18.81 -17.78
N LYS A 144 -2.30 -18.26 -17.48
CA LYS A 144 -3.38 -19.01 -16.82
C LYS A 144 -4.15 -19.84 -17.84
N GLU A 145 -4.84 -20.86 -17.35
CA GLU A 145 -5.86 -21.57 -18.12
C GLU A 145 -6.90 -20.56 -18.64
N GLY A 146 -7.34 -20.72 -19.89
CA GLY A 146 -8.22 -19.74 -20.57
C GLY A 146 -7.49 -18.58 -21.25
N GLY A 147 -6.14 -18.55 -21.23
CA GLY A 147 -5.34 -17.62 -22.04
C GLY A 147 -5.04 -16.26 -21.39
N ASN A 148 -5.57 -16.00 -20.20
CA ASN A 148 -5.28 -14.79 -19.45
C ASN A 148 -3.83 -14.78 -18.93
N LEU A 149 -3.19 -13.62 -18.98
CA LEU A 149 -1.84 -13.41 -18.44
C LEU A 149 -1.91 -12.81 -17.04
N SER A 150 -1.10 -13.33 -16.13
CA SER A 150 -0.93 -12.81 -14.77
C SER A 150 0.52 -12.42 -14.58
N ALA A 151 0.78 -11.19 -14.13
CA ALA A 151 2.12 -10.68 -13.86
C ALA A 151 2.05 -9.51 -12.89
N THR A 152 3.17 -9.18 -12.23
CA THR A 152 3.32 -7.83 -11.65
C THR A 152 3.47 -6.84 -12.80
N VAL A 153 2.46 -5.98 -13.00
CA VAL A 153 2.39 -5.06 -14.15
C VAL A 153 3.10 -3.73 -13.90
N ALA A 154 3.20 -3.31 -12.64
CA ALA A 154 3.91 -2.12 -12.23
C ALA A 154 4.35 -2.27 -10.76
N MET A 155 5.49 -1.70 -10.42
CA MET A 155 5.85 -1.35 -9.05
C MET A 155 5.73 0.17 -8.93
N ILE A 156 5.05 0.65 -7.89
CA ILE A 156 4.88 2.08 -7.62
C ILE A 156 5.29 2.32 -6.18
N VAL A 157 6.22 3.25 -5.96
CA VAL A 157 6.71 3.66 -4.64
C VAL A 157 6.41 5.14 -4.47
N PHE A 158 5.94 5.54 -3.28
CA PHE A 158 5.57 6.92 -2.97
C PHE A 158 6.32 7.40 -1.73
N GLU A 159 6.74 8.65 -1.73
CA GLU A 159 7.08 9.43 -0.53
C GLU A 159 6.11 10.61 -0.43
N PRO A 160 4.95 10.44 0.22
CA PRO A 160 3.87 11.43 0.16
C PRO A 160 4.27 12.83 0.65
N ALA A 161 5.07 12.91 1.72
CA ALA A 161 5.54 14.19 2.27
C ALA A 161 6.56 14.90 1.37
N ALA A 162 7.30 14.16 0.53
CA ALA A 162 8.23 14.72 -0.44
C ALA A 162 7.61 14.99 -1.81
N GLY A 163 6.36 14.55 -2.03
CA GLY A 163 5.69 14.66 -3.33
C GLY A 163 6.32 13.78 -4.40
N VAL A 164 7.06 12.75 -4.01
CA VAL A 164 7.80 11.89 -4.94
C VAL A 164 7.01 10.60 -5.19
N MET A 165 6.95 10.21 -6.46
CA MET A 165 6.45 8.91 -6.89
C MET A 165 7.42 8.30 -7.89
N GLU A 166 7.78 7.03 -7.72
CA GLU A 166 8.61 6.27 -8.65
C GLU A 166 7.85 5.07 -9.20
N ILE A 167 7.93 4.86 -10.52
CA ILE A 167 7.19 3.81 -11.22
C ILE A 167 8.12 2.98 -12.09
N ALA A 168 8.10 1.66 -11.92
CA ALA A 168 8.71 0.70 -12.83
C ALA A 168 7.62 -0.16 -13.51
N PRO A 169 7.38 -0.05 -14.83
CA PRO A 169 6.47 -0.94 -15.54
C PRO A 169 7.10 -2.33 -15.71
N LEU A 170 6.30 -3.38 -15.54
CA LEU A 170 6.71 -4.80 -15.65
C LEU A 170 7.98 -5.12 -14.85
N PRO A 171 7.98 -4.93 -13.51
CA PRO A 171 9.18 -5.03 -12.67
C PRO A 171 9.90 -6.38 -12.72
N ALA A 172 9.21 -7.46 -13.09
CA ALA A 172 9.83 -8.77 -13.28
C ALA A 172 10.76 -8.83 -14.51
N ARG A 173 10.68 -7.85 -15.42
CA ARG A 173 11.49 -7.74 -16.65
C ARG A 173 12.24 -6.42 -16.79
N ASN A 174 11.83 -5.38 -16.06
CA ASN A 174 12.40 -4.05 -16.13
C ASN A 174 12.61 -3.50 -14.72
N ARG A 175 13.83 -3.07 -14.39
CA ARG A 175 14.15 -2.50 -13.07
C ARG A 175 14.36 -0.98 -13.10
N GLU A 176 14.14 -0.34 -14.25
CA GLU A 176 14.24 1.10 -14.39
C GLU A 176 12.98 1.78 -13.86
N PHE A 177 13.18 2.77 -12.98
CA PHE A 177 12.11 3.58 -12.40
C PHE A 177 12.08 4.95 -13.08
N THR A 178 10.90 5.38 -13.47
CA THR A 178 10.64 6.77 -13.81
C THR A 178 10.18 7.50 -12.56
N ARG A 179 10.88 8.59 -12.21
CA ARG A 179 10.55 9.44 -11.07
C ARG A 179 9.63 10.58 -11.50
N TYR A 180 8.59 10.81 -10.72
CA TYR A 180 7.62 11.89 -10.86
C TYR A 180 7.65 12.72 -9.57
N GLU A 181 7.56 14.04 -9.75
CA GLU A 181 7.46 15.00 -8.65
C GLU A 181 6.11 15.71 -8.76
N LEU A 182 5.36 15.71 -7.67
CA LEU A 182 4.06 16.34 -7.56
C LEU A 182 4.23 17.65 -6.79
N THR A 183 3.68 18.73 -7.33
CA THR A 183 3.58 19.98 -6.59
C THR A 183 2.62 19.80 -5.42
N ILE A 184 3.14 19.94 -4.20
CA ILE A 184 2.34 19.93 -2.98
C ILE A 184 1.99 21.37 -2.63
N GLU A 185 0.73 21.61 -2.28
CA GLU A 185 0.28 22.91 -1.79
C GLU A 185 0.97 23.27 -0.46
N ASP A 186 1.39 24.53 -0.31
CA ASP A 186 2.14 24.99 0.87
C ASP A 186 1.43 24.66 2.19
N GLU A 187 0.10 24.75 2.21
CA GLU A 187 -0.72 24.41 3.40
C GLU A 187 -0.57 22.94 3.82
N ILE A 188 -0.40 22.02 2.87
CA ILE A 188 -0.19 20.60 3.15
C ILE A 188 1.22 20.35 3.66
N LEU A 189 2.22 21.03 3.09
CA LEU A 189 3.61 20.96 3.57
C LEU A 189 3.71 21.45 5.02
N GLU A 190 3.10 22.59 5.34
CA GLU A 190 3.08 23.11 6.71
C GLU A 190 2.44 22.14 7.71
N ARG A 191 1.33 21.49 7.31
CA ARG A 191 0.65 20.48 8.13
C ARG A 191 1.54 19.26 8.35
N ALA A 192 2.19 18.77 7.29
CA ALA A 192 3.11 17.65 7.37
C ALA A 192 4.28 17.95 8.33
N GLU A 193 4.92 19.12 8.21
CA GLU A 193 6.01 19.54 9.10
C GLU A 193 5.57 19.65 10.57
N LYS A 194 4.36 20.15 10.83
CA LYS A 194 3.80 20.25 12.18
C LYS A 194 3.51 18.87 12.79
N ALA A 195 3.11 17.90 11.97
CA ALA A 195 2.77 16.54 12.38
C ALA A 195 3.99 15.70 12.78
N VAL A 196 5.19 16.00 12.28
CA VAL A 196 6.43 15.28 12.66
C VAL A 196 6.68 15.42 14.18
N PRO A 197 6.78 14.31 14.94
CA PRO A 197 7.05 14.36 16.37
C PRO A 197 8.31 15.16 16.71
N ALA A 198 8.29 15.93 17.80
CA ALA A 198 9.40 16.81 18.19
C ALA A 198 10.77 16.11 18.35
N ARG A 199 10.78 14.78 18.55
CA ARG A 199 12.00 13.96 18.66
C ARG A 199 12.74 13.75 17.33
N GLU A 200 12.08 13.91 16.19
CA GLU A 200 12.68 13.74 14.85
C GLU A 200 13.10 15.08 14.20
N ARG A 201 12.70 16.22 14.80
CA ARG A 201 13.05 17.56 14.29
C ARG A 201 14.54 17.90 14.43
N SER A 202 15.27 17.19 15.29
CA SER A 202 16.68 17.44 15.60
C SER A 202 17.68 16.91 14.57
N SER A 203 17.29 16.00 13.66
CA SER A 203 18.20 15.53 12.59
C SER A 203 18.22 16.49 11.40
N ILE A 204 17.07 17.09 11.06
CA ILE A 204 16.91 17.98 9.89
C ILE A 204 17.70 19.30 10.07
N SER A 205 17.91 19.78 11.30
CA SER A 205 18.62 21.04 11.53
C SER A 205 20.15 20.95 11.46
N GLN A 206 20.75 19.74 11.45
CA GLN A 206 22.21 19.59 11.44
C GLN A 206 22.82 19.47 10.04
N GLU A 207 22.06 19.07 9.00
CA GLU A 207 22.61 18.90 7.65
C GLU A 207 22.71 20.21 6.83
N LYS A 208 22.09 21.32 7.27
CA LYS A 208 22.09 22.59 6.51
C LYS A 208 23.23 23.58 6.82
N ARG A 209 24.35 23.15 7.41
CA ARG A 209 25.42 24.10 7.81
C ARG A 209 26.87 23.71 7.48
N TRP A 210 27.10 23.06 6.34
CA TRP A 210 28.41 23.10 5.68
C TRP A 210 28.34 23.97 4.42
N SER A 211 28.56 25.27 4.65
CA SER A 211 28.88 26.25 3.63
C SER A 211 30.25 25.91 3.04
N ALA A 212 30.31 25.61 1.74
CA ALA A 212 31.56 25.63 0.99
C ALA A 212 31.87 27.08 0.60
N LEU A 213 32.63 27.75 1.48
CA LEU A 213 33.52 28.86 1.14
C LEU A 213 34.85 28.57 1.82
N SER A 214 35.79 28.01 1.07
CA SER A 214 37.25 28.09 1.23
C SER A 214 37.88 27.60 -0.06
#